data_AF-A0A1Q3LQZ3-F1
#
_entry.id   AF-A0A1Q3LQZ3-F1
#
_cell.length_a   1.000
_cell.length_b   1.000
_cell.length_c   1.000
_cell.angle_alpha   90.00
_cell.angle_beta   90.00
_cell.angle_gamma   90.00
#
_symmetry.space_group_name_H-M   'P 1'
#
loop_
_entity.id
_entity.type
_entity.pdbx_description
1 polymer ?
#
loop_
_entity_poly.entity_id
_entity_poly.type
_entity_poly.pdbx_seq_one_letter_code
_entity_poly.pdbx_strand_id
1 'polypeptide(L)'
;MEELMQKRIEQFNQFVMSQDIDKLPVGLFSGKMGLCIYFYHQSKFLRNKKLEKFADRLLESLIKQLSTKSYINIEDGIAGICLGLNYLINKGIQTGNANYILSELDDRIYQKAWFELLKNNSGSIEALQSILQVALYFSIRLKNKDLSKDNRFTFESIVIKVINQIENAPNPSVIFSEPSMFSINQYFICNYLYLLSNVYALGFFNYKITKILDEIYPKLASTYPFLQTNRLQLLSVVEYLNTKIERDLYAQYAIRLRQDINMDYIINNEFKHRNLLLRDGLCGMYLFQNVLLKNTQLPESLISHRIIYSDLWDNTYKEQKISDSSIGLFTGISGIILIYMNLKGEIEL
;
A
#
# COMPACT_ATOMS: atom_id res chain seq x y z
N MET A 1 14.31 -9.79 -19.52
CA MET A 1 13.83 -8.47 -19.96
C MET A 1 13.78 -8.34 -21.48
N GLU A 2 12.69 -7.81 -22.05
CA GLU A 2 12.60 -7.45 -23.49
C GLU A 2 13.44 -6.18 -23.79
N GLU A 3 14.10 -6.12 -24.95
CA GLU A 3 15.06 -5.06 -25.31
C GLU A 3 14.47 -3.63 -25.19
N LEU A 4 13.23 -3.43 -25.68
CA LEU A 4 12.54 -2.15 -25.58
C LEU A 4 12.34 -1.70 -24.14
N MET A 5 11.94 -2.61 -23.26
CA MET A 5 11.72 -2.30 -21.84
C MET A 5 13.03 -2.03 -21.11
N GLN A 6 14.08 -2.78 -21.42
CA GLN A 6 15.40 -2.53 -20.86
C GLN A 6 15.88 -1.11 -21.17
N LYS A 7 15.78 -0.67 -22.42
CA LYS A 7 16.14 0.69 -22.83
C LYS A 7 15.35 1.76 -22.06
N ARG A 8 14.05 1.55 -21.84
CA ARG A 8 13.19 2.47 -21.09
C ARG A 8 13.56 2.54 -19.61
N ILE A 9 13.86 1.39 -19.00
CA ILE A 9 14.30 1.33 -17.60
C ILE A 9 15.65 2.04 -17.43
N GLU A 10 16.58 1.85 -18.38
CA GLU A 10 17.86 2.56 -18.38
C GLU A 10 17.68 4.07 -18.50
N GLN A 11 16.83 4.54 -19.41
CA GLN A 11 16.49 5.97 -19.56
C GLN A 11 15.84 6.54 -18.30
N PHE A 12 14.88 5.82 -17.70
CA PHE A 12 14.26 6.21 -16.43
C PHE A 12 15.29 6.33 -15.32
N ASN A 13 16.17 5.34 -15.17
CA ASN A 13 17.23 5.34 -14.15
C ASN A 13 18.16 6.55 -14.32
N GLN A 14 18.61 6.83 -15.55
CA GLN A 14 19.46 7.98 -15.84
C GLN A 14 18.77 9.31 -15.47
N PHE A 15 17.49 9.46 -15.83
CA PHE A 15 16.72 10.65 -15.51
C PHE A 15 16.58 10.87 -14.00
N VAL A 16 16.21 9.83 -13.24
CA VAL A 16 16.04 9.97 -11.79
C VAL A 16 17.39 10.23 -11.11
N MET A 17 18.45 9.58 -11.58
CA MET A 17 19.81 9.79 -11.06
C MET A 17 20.39 11.18 -11.37
N SER A 18 19.86 11.89 -12.36
CA SER A 18 20.25 13.28 -12.65
C SER A 18 19.51 14.31 -11.80
N GLN A 19 18.49 13.91 -11.03
CA GLN A 19 17.74 14.83 -10.18
C GLN A 19 18.55 15.23 -8.93
N ASP A 20 18.22 16.42 -8.40
CA ASP A 20 18.73 16.87 -7.11
C ASP A 20 18.04 16.09 -5.99
N ILE A 21 18.77 15.13 -5.41
CA ILE A 21 18.28 14.24 -4.35
C ILE A 21 17.66 15.03 -3.20
N ASP A 22 18.22 16.18 -2.82
CA ASP A 22 17.75 16.89 -1.63
C ASP A 22 16.40 17.59 -1.85
N LYS A 23 16.05 17.88 -3.11
CA LYS A 23 14.76 18.47 -3.52
C LYS A 23 13.65 17.45 -3.72
N LEU A 24 13.98 16.16 -3.86
CA LEU A 24 12.96 15.13 -4.06
C LEU A 24 12.02 15.04 -2.85
N PRO A 25 10.72 14.76 -3.04
CA PRO A 25 9.78 14.59 -1.95
C PRO A 25 10.18 13.48 -0.97
N VAL A 26 9.85 13.67 0.30
CA VAL A 26 9.93 12.63 1.32
C VAL A 26 8.62 11.84 1.36
N GLY A 27 8.69 10.52 1.49
CA GLY A 27 7.51 9.66 1.57
C GLY A 27 7.65 8.35 0.81
N LEU A 28 6.64 7.49 0.94
CA LEU A 28 6.59 6.18 0.27
C LEU A 28 5.97 6.29 -1.12
N PHE A 29 4.84 7.00 -1.26
CA PHE A 29 4.05 7.01 -2.49
C PHE A 29 4.73 7.77 -3.63
N SER A 30 5.12 9.02 -3.35
CA SER A 30 5.73 9.91 -4.34
C SER A 30 7.17 10.29 -4.01
N GLY A 31 7.76 9.69 -2.96
CA GLY A 31 9.00 10.20 -2.37
C GLY A 31 10.19 9.24 -2.39
N LYS A 32 11.28 9.69 -1.77
CA LYS A 32 12.58 8.99 -1.70
C LYS A 32 12.49 7.57 -1.17
N MET A 33 11.58 7.25 -0.23
CA MET A 33 11.46 5.88 0.29
C MET A 33 10.97 4.93 -0.81
N GLY A 34 9.99 5.36 -1.60
CA GLY A 34 9.55 4.59 -2.77
C GLY A 34 10.66 4.36 -3.77
N LEU A 35 11.47 5.40 -4.04
CA LEU A 35 12.63 5.31 -4.91
C LEU A 35 13.75 4.41 -4.33
N CYS A 36 13.96 4.42 -3.01
CA CYS A 36 14.90 3.49 -2.37
C CYS A 36 14.51 2.05 -2.66
N ILE A 37 13.22 1.69 -2.45
CA ILE A 37 12.71 0.35 -2.74
C ILE A 37 12.99 -0.03 -4.21
N TYR A 38 12.68 0.88 -5.13
CA TYR A 38 12.94 0.70 -6.55
C TYR A 38 14.42 0.47 -6.87
N PHE A 39 15.31 1.38 -6.45
CA PHE A 39 16.72 1.33 -6.81
C PHE A 39 17.47 0.17 -6.18
N TYR A 40 17.10 -0.26 -4.97
CA TYR A 40 17.70 -1.46 -4.38
C TYR A 40 17.29 -2.75 -5.12
N HIS A 41 16.03 -2.87 -5.55
CA HIS A 41 15.61 -4.00 -6.39
C HIS A 41 16.34 -3.99 -7.73
N GLN A 42 16.41 -2.83 -8.38
CA GLN A 42 17.16 -2.65 -9.63
C GLN A 42 18.65 -2.96 -9.47
N SER A 43 19.29 -2.49 -8.40
CA SER A 43 20.72 -2.73 -8.17
C SER A 43 21.02 -4.21 -7.97
N LYS A 44 20.17 -4.92 -7.21
CA LYS A 44 20.27 -6.36 -6.97
C LYS A 44 20.07 -7.15 -8.25
N PHE A 45 19.01 -6.85 -9.01
CA PHE A 45 18.68 -7.54 -10.26
C PHE A 45 19.80 -7.36 -11.31
N LEU A 46 20.25 -6.13 -11.54
CA LEU A 46 21.28 -5.81 -12.53
C LEU A 46 22.72 -6.02 -12.01
N ARG A 47 22.90 -6.40 -10.74
CA ARG A 47 24.20 -6.46 -10.03
C ARG A 47 25.01 -5.17 -10.21
N ASN A 48 24.34 -4.02 -10.12
CA ASN A 48 24.91 -2.72 -10.46
C ASN A 48 25.18 -1.86 -9.22
N LYS A 49 26.45 -1.80 -8.81
CA LYS A 49 26.93 -1.00 -7.67
C LYS A 49 26.67 0.50 -7.80
N LYS A 50 26.52 1.05 -9.02
CA LYS A 50 26.19 2.48 -9.19
C LYS A 50 24.76 2.78 -8.74
N LEU A 51 23.83 1.85 -9.02
CA LEU A 51 22.43 1.97 -8.59
C LEU A 51 22.31 1.77 -7.07
N GLU A 52 23.08 0.83 -6.52
CA GLU A 52 23.16 0.62 -5.07
C GLU A 52 23.63 1.88 -4.34
N LYS A 53 24.77 2.47 -4.76
CA LYS A 53 25.27 3.73 -4.19
C LYS A 53 24.28 4.88 -4.31
N PHE A 54 23.47 4.91 -5.37
CA PHE A 54 22.41 5.92 -5.51
C PHE A 54 21.27 5.68 -4.51
N ALA A 55 20.85 4.42 -4.32
CA ALA A 55 19.88 4.05 -3.30
C ALA A 55 20.36 4.38 -1.89
N ASP A 56 21.64 4.16 -1.58
CA ASP A 56 22.25 4.53 -0.30
C ASP A 56 22.16 6.04 -0.07
N ARG A 57 22.53 6.85 -1.09
CA ARG A 57 22.42 8.32 -1.02
C ARG A 57 20.99 8.81 -0.83
N LEU A 58 20.02 8.18 -1.51
CA LEU A 58 18.59 8.49 -1.31
C LEU A 58 18.18 8.22 0.14
N LEU A 59 18.61 7.08 0.69
CA LEU A 59 18.29 6.67 2.05
C LEU A 59 18.95 7.59 3.08
N GLU A 60 20.22 7.96 2.90
CA GLU A 60 20.92 8.90 3.77
C GLU A 60 20.24 10.29 3.78
N SER A 61 19.87 10.81 2.60
CA SER A 61 19.15 12.09 2.49
C SER A 61 17.78 12.00 3.17
N LEU A 62 17.06 10.88 3.00
CA LEU A 62 15.79 10.62 3.67
C LEU A 62 15.94 10.64 5.19
N ILE A 63 16.96 9.95 5.74
CA ILE A 63 17.20 9.87 7.19
C ILE A 63 17.50 11.25 7.76
N LYS A 64 18.30 12.07 7.08
CA LYS A 64 18.59 13.45 7.50
C LYS A 64 17.35 14.34 7.57
N GLN A 65 16.33 14.06 6.75
CA GLN A 65 15.08 14.82 6.69
C GLN A 65 13.96 14.23 7.58
N LEU A 66 14.16 13.08 8.24
CA LEU A 66 13.13 12.44 9.08
C LEU A 66 12.78 13.23 10.35
N SER A 67 13.73 14.00 10.89
CA SER A 67 13.53 14.80 12.10
C SER A 67 12.50 15.93 11.88
N THR A 68 12.42 16.47 10.67
CA THR A 68 11.54 17.60 10.33
C THR A 68 10.12 17.19 9.93
N LYS A 69 9.88 15.89 9.71
CA LYS A 69 8.58 15.41 9.22
C LYS A 69 7.53 15.34 10.35
N SER A 70 6.35 15.89 10.07
CA SER A 70 5.23 15.96 11.02
C SER A 70 4.17 14.89 10.78
N TYR A 71 3.85 14.56 9.52
CA TYR A 71 2.78 13.62 9.18
C TYR A 71 3.10 12.17 9.55
N ILE A 72 2.09 11.43 10.02
CA ILE A 72 2.20 10.02 10.45
C ILE A 72 1.49 9.03 9.52
N ASN A 73 0.93 9.50 8.41
CA ASN A 73 0.29 8.67 7.39
C ASN A 73 1.31 7.80 6.62
N ILE A 74 0.81 6.84 5.84
CA ILE A 74 1.62 5.92 5.03
C ILE A 74 2.09 6.55 3.73
N GLU A 75 1.31 7.46 3.15
CA GLU A 75 1.55 7.96 1.79
C GLU A 75 2.84 8.80 1.72
N ASP A 76 2.91 9.83 2.55
CA ASP A 76 4.03 10.76 2.59
C ASP A 76 4.66 10.94 3.97
N GLY A 77 4.12 10.31 5.02
CA GLY A 77 4.53 10.47 6.41
C GLY A 77 5.53 9.43 6.94
N ILE A 78 5.78 9.52 8.25
CA ILE A 78 6.77 8.69 8.97
C ILE A 78 6.41 7.20 8.89
N ALA A 79 5.13 6.83 8.98
CA ALA A 79 4.70 5.43 8.93
C ALA A 79 5.07 4.79 7.59
N GLY A 80 4.88 5.49 6.48
CA GLY A 80 5.27 5.01 5.14
C GLY A 80 6.77 4.76 5.01
N ILE A 81 7.57 5.67 5.56
CA ILE A 81 9.03 5.54 5.57
C ILE A 81 9.45 4.34 6.40
N CYS A 82 8.87 4.17 7.59
CA CYS A 82 9.16 3.04 8.47
C CYS A 82 8.72 1.71 7.85
N LEU A 83 7.58 1.65 7.14
CA LEU A 83 7.16 0.46 6.40
C LEU A 83 8.14 0.12 5.28
N GLY A 84 8.60 1.13 4.53
CA GLY A 84 9.61 0.94 3.49
C GLY A 84 10.93 0.42 4.03
N LEU A 85 11.42 0.97 5.14
CA LEU A 85 12.62 0.48 5.83
C LEU A 85 12.45 -0.94 6.34
N ASN A 86 11.33 -1.22 7.02
CA ASN A 86 11.01 -2.56 7.51
C ASN A 86 10.92 -3.57 6.35
N TYR A 87 10.36 -3.18 5.20
CA TYR A 87 10.33 -4.00 3.98
C TYR A 87 11.75 -4.34 3.49
N LEU A 88 12.63 -3.33 3.37
CA LEU A 88 14.00 -3.54 2.90
C LEU A 88 14.79 -4.47 3.83
N ILE A 89 14.63 -4.31 5.14
CA ILE A 89 15.26 -5.17 6.15
C ILE A 89 14.72 -6.60 6.04
N ASN A 90 13.40 -6.79 6.00
CA ASN A 90 12.78 -8.11 5.95
C ASN A 90 13.09 -8.88 4.66
N LYS A 91 13.34 -8.19 3.54
CA LYS A 91 13.79 -8.79 2.28
C LYS A 91 15.30 -9.04 2.23
N GLY A 92 16.04 -8.73 3.30
CA GLY A 92 17.50 -8.85 3.36
C GLY A 92 18.23 -7.93 2.39
N ILE A 93 17.57 -6.85 1.94
CA ILE A 93 18.16 -5.83 1.06
C ILE A 93 19.00 -4.87 1.89
N GLN A 94 18.53 -4.55 3.10
CA GLN A 94 19.26 -3.77 4.09
C GLN A 94 19.51 -4.60 5.34
N THR A 95 20.62 -4.32 6.02
CA THR A 95 20.99 -5.04 7.25
C THR A 95 20.54 -4.25 8.48
N GLY A 96 20.31 -4.96 9.59
CA GLY A 96 19.99 -4.35 10.87
C GLY A 96 18.73 -4.92 11.50
N ASN A 97 18.44 -4.48 12.72
CA ASN A 97 17.26 -4.89 13.46
C ASN A 97 16.19 -3.79 13.36
N ALA A 98 15.08 -4.09 12.69
CA ALA A 98 13.97 -3.15 12.51
C ALA A 98 13.42 -2.61 13.84
N ASN A 99 13.40 -3.41 14.92
CA ASN A 99 12.90 -2.97 16.22
C ASN A 99 13.81 -1.93 16.87
N TYR A 100 15.12 -2.01 16.63
CA TYR A 100 16.08 -1.00 17.12
C TYR A 100 16.07 0.24 16.23
N ILE A 101 16.15 0.04 14.91
CA ILE A 101 16.25 1.14 13.95
C ILE A 101 15.01 2.04 13.97
N LEU A 102 13.82 1.46 14.19
CA LEU A 102 12.57 2.18 14.09
C LEU A 102 12.02 2.65 15.44
N SER A 103 12.66 2.35 16.57
CA SER A 103 12.08 2.57 17.90
C SER A 103 11.68 4.02 18.17
N GLU A 104 12.56 4.98 17.88
CA GLU A 104 12.26 6.40 18.10
C GLU A 104 11.12 6.89 17.19
N LEU A 105 11.05 6.35 15.96
CA LEU A 105 9.99 6.68 15.02
C LEU A 105 8.66 6.05 15.42
N ASP A 106 8.68 4.84 15.99
CA ASP A 106 7.52 4.19 16.59
C ASP A 106 6.93 5.05 17.71
N ASP A 107 7.78 5.53 18.62
CA ASP A 107 7.36 6.40 19.71
C ASP A 107 6.75 7.70 19.20
N ARG A 108 7.35 8.32 18.17
CA ARG A 108 6.83 9.53 17.53
C ARG A 108 5.48 9.30 16.86
N ILE A 109 5.30 8.18 16.15
CA ILE A 109 4.03 7.81 15.53
C ILE A 109 2.98 7.58 16.62
N TYR A 110 3.31 6.80 17.65
CA TYR A 110 2.41 6.48 18.76
C TYR A 110 1.93 7.75 19.48
N GLN A 111 2.86 8.64 19.87
CA GLN A 111 2.53 9.88 20.57
C GLN A 111 1.58 10.76 19.75
N LYS A 112 1.89 10.99 18.47
CA LYS A 112 1.04 11.80 17.59
C LYS A 112 -0.32 11.16 17.36
N ALA A 113 -0.37 9.86 17.12
CA ALA A 113 -1.62 9.13 16.96
C ALA A 113 -2.48 9.24 18.22
N TRP A 114 -1.88 9.10 19.41
CA TRP A 114 -2.60 9.27 20.67
C TRP A 114 -3.21 10.67 20.80
N PHE A 115 -2.45 11.72 20.47
CA PHE A 115 -2.98 13.09 20.45
C PHE A 115 -4.11 13.29 19.42
N GLU A 116 -3.99 12.70 18.22
CA GLU A 116 -5.05 12.74 17.21
C GLU A 116 -6.33 12.03 17.70
N LEU A 117 -6.19 10.83 18.29
CA LEU A 117 -7.32 10.08 18.84
C LEU A 117 -8.02 10.83 19.98
N LEU A 118 -7.28 11.60 20.79
CA LEU A 118 -7.85 12.45 21.84
C LEU A 118 -8.62 13.68 21.30
N LYS A 119 -8.21 14.23 20.16
CA LYS A 119 -8.80 15.45 19.57
C LYS A 119 -9.94 15.16 18.60
N ASN A 120 -9.89 14.02 17.92
CA ASN A 120 -10.77 13.73 16.78
C ASN A 120 -12.15 13.21 17.20
N ASN A 121 -13.08 14.14 17.43
CA ASN A 121 -14.52 13.86 17.56
C ASN A 121 -15.29 14.08 16.24
N SER A 122 -14.63 14.52 15.16
CA SER A 122 -15.30 14.97 13.93
C SER A 122 -15.94 13.86 13.10
N GLY A 123 -15.41 12.63 13.19
CA GLY A 123 -15.91 11.48 12.42
C GLY A 123 -15.78 11.62 10.90
N SER A 124 -14.96 12.54 10.40
CA SER A 124 -14.74 12.69 8.95
C SER A 124 -13.96 11.49 8.40
N ILE A 125 -14.13 11.21 7.10
CA ILE A 125 -13.45 10.07 6.47
C ILE A 125 -11.93 10.21 6.51
N GLU A 126 -11.43 11.43 6.35
CA GLU A 126 -10.00 11.73 6.36
C GLU A 126 -9.40 11.49 7.74
N ALA A 127 -10.11 11.89 8.81
CA ALA A 127 -9.68 11.63 10.18
C ALA A 127 -9.66 10.13 10.49
N LEU A 128 -10.70 9.39 10.07
CA LEU A 128 -10.75 7.94 10.21
C LEU A 128 -9.66 7.23 9.38
N GLN A 129 -9.39 7.71 8.16
CA GLN A 129 -8.33 7.18 7.32
C GLN A 129 -6.95 7.38 7.95
N SER A 130 -6.67 8.56 8.53
CA SER A 130 -5.40 8.83 9.23
C SER A 130 -5.13 7.78 10.32
N ILE A 131 -6.10 7.58 11.22
CA ILE A 131 -5.93 6.65 12.34
C ILE A 131 -5.94 5.18 11.88
N LEU A 132 -6.71 4.83 10.84
CA LEU A 132 -6.70 3.50 10.23
C LEU A 132 -5.30 3.15 9.69
N GLN A 133 -4.63 4.10 9.02
CA GLN A 133 -3.27 3.91 8.51
C GLN A 133 -2.26 3.67 9.65
N VAL A 134 -2.42 4.33 10.80
CA VAL A 134 -1.60 4.07 11.99
C VAL A 134 -1.83 2.67 12.55
N ALA A 135 -3.08 2.21 12.64
CA ALA A 135 -3.37 0.85 13.08
C ALA A 135 -2.81 -0.20 12.10
N LEU A 136 -2.88 0.06 10.79
CA LEU A 136 -2.26 -0.78 9.78
C LEU A 136 -0.74 -0.87 9.99
N TYR A 137 -0.07 0.27 10.22
CA TYR A 137 1.36 0.33 10.54
C TYR A 137 1.73 -0.57 11.72
N PHE A 138 1.08 -0.38 12.88
CA PHE A 138 1.40 -1.16 14.07
C PHE A 138 1.01 -2.62 13.94
N SER A 139 -0.07 -2.96 13.22
CA SER A 139 -0.42 -4.35 12.90
C SER A 139 0.68 -5.07 12.10
N ILE A 140 1.37 -4.36 11.20
CA ILE A 140 2.50 -4.91 10.44
C ILE A 140 3.71 -5.09 11.37
N ARG A 141 4.01 -4.12 12.25
CA ARG A 141 5.11 -4.22 13.22
C ARG A 141 4.92 -5.38 14.20
N LEU A 142 3.68 -5.64 14.62
CA LEU A 142 3.33 -6.76 15.51
C LEU A 142 3.62 -8.16 14.95
N LYS A 143 3.79 -8.29 13.62
CA LYS A 143 4.21 -9.54 12.97
C LYS A 143 5.69 -9.89 13.26
N ASN A 144 6.49 -8.93 13.73
CA ASN A 144 7.87 -9.19 14.12
C ASN A 144 7.89 -10.02 15.42
N LYS A 145 8.52 -11.20 15.36
CA LYS A 145 8.58 -12.16 16.47
C LYS A 145 9.51 -11.71 17.59
N ASP A 146 10.51 -10.88 17.28
CA ASP A 146 11.52 -10.39 18.23
C ASP A 146 11.10 -9.08 18.90
N LEU A 147 9.82 -8.69 18.78
CA LEU A 147 9.29 -7.50 19.42
C LEU A 147 9.23 -7.71 20.94
N SER A 148 9.71 -6.74 21.72
CA SER A 148 9.64 -6.80 23.19
C SER A 148 8.18 -6.86 23.66
N LYS A 149 7.97 -7.41 24.86
CA LYS A 149 6.63 -7.50 25.46
C LYS A 149 6.00 -6.11 25.64
N ASP A 150 6.79 -5.12 26.04
CA ASP A 150 6.33 -3.74 26.27
C ASP A 150 5.91 -3.07 24.96
N ASN A 151 6.71 -3.22 23.89
CA ASN A 151 6.36 -2.68 22.58
C ASN A 151 5.14 -3.40 22.01
N ARG A 152 5.06 -4.72 22.19
CA ARG A 152 3.88 -5.50 21.78
C ARG A 152 2.61 -4.98 22.47
N PHE A 153 2.63 -4.85 23.79
CA PHE A 153 1.50 -4.31 24.55
C PHE A 153 1.10 -2.90 24.07
N THR A 154 2.08 -2.02 23.88
CA THR A 154 1.87 -0.64 23.42
C THR A 154 1.24 -0.62 22.01
N PHE A 155 1.74 -1.44 21.09
CA PHE A 155 1.24 -1.51 19.71
C PHE A 155 -0.14 -2.16 19.64
N GLU A 156 -0.43 -3.19 20.44
CA GLU A 156 -1.75 -3.79 20.55
C GLU A 156 -2.77 -2.76 21.11
N SER A 157 -2.38 -1.98 22.13
CA SER A 157 -3.21 -0.96 22.75
C SER A 157 -3.67 0.12 21.77
N ILE A 158 -2.75 0.67 20.97
CA ILE A 158 -3.11 1.70 19.98
C ILE A 158 -3.99 1.12 18.86
N VAL A 159 -3.72 -0.10 18.40
CA VAL A 159 -4.56 -0.79 17.39
C VAL A 159 -5.99 -0.99 17.93
N ILE A 160 -6.14 -1.48 19.16
CA ILE A 160 -7.44 -1.64 19.82
C ILE A 160 -8.16 -0.30 19.94
N LYS A 161 -7.44 0.76 20.35
CA LYS A 161 -8.03 2.10 20.51
C LYS A 161 -8.56 2.64 19.18
N VAL A 162 -7.79 2.49 18.09
CA VAL A 162 -8.23 2.89 16.74
C VAL A 162 -9.46 2.11 16.30
N ILE A 163 -9.46 0.77 16.46
CA ILE A 163 -10.61 -0.06 16.05
C ILE A 163 -11.87 0.37 16.81
N ASN A 164 -11.78 0.56 18.13
CA ASN A 164 -12.90 1.06 18.93
C ASN A 164 -13.36 2.46 18.48
N GLN A 165 -12.45 3.33 18.05
CA GLN A 165 -12.83 4.66 17.56
C GLN A 165 -13.53 4.62 16.20
N ILE A 166 -13.12 3.72 15.30
CA ILE A 166 -13.79 3.49 14.02
C ILE A 166 -15.20 2.92 14.26
N GLU A 167 -15.34 1.97 15.18
CA GLU A 167 -16.65 1.41 15.57
C GLU A 167 -17.59 2.49 16.13
N ASN A 168 -17.08 3.39 16.97
CA ASN A 168 -17.86 4.47 17.58
C ASN A 168 -17.94 5.74 16.71
N ALA A 169 -17.62 5.67 15.42
CA ALA A 169 -17.65 6.84 14.55
C ALA A 169 -19.09 7.42 14.47
N PRO A 170 -19.28 8.74 14.59
CA PRO A 170 -20.61 9.35 14.66
C PRO A 170 -21.41 9.22 13.36
N ASN A 171 -20.73 9.00 12.23
CA ASN A 171 -21.37 8.73 10.94
C ASN A 171 -20.85 7.43 10.31
N PRO A 172 -21.38 6.25 10.71
CA PRO A 172 -20.93 4.95 10.21
C PRO A 172 -21.14 4.76 8.70
N SER A 173 -22.04 5.53 8.06
CA SER A 173 -22.32 5.39 6.63
C SER A 173 -21.08 5.66 5.75
N VAL A 174 -20.21 6.56 6.22
CA VAL A 174 -19.01 7.00 5.50
C VAL A 174 -17.99 5.85 5.34
N ILE A 175 -18.00 4.87 6.25
CA ILE A 175 -17.16 3.67 6.20
C ILE A 175 -17.42 2.87 4.91
N PHE A 176 -18.66 2.87 4.43
CA PHE A 176 -19.13 2.07 3.29
C PHE A 176 -19.19 2.86 1.98
N SER A 177 -18.83 4.14 1.99
CA SER A 177 -18.86 4.99 0.81
C SER A 177 -17.93 4.45 -0.27
N GLU A 178 -18.47 4.28 -1.47
CA GLU A 178 -17.70 3.88 -2.64
C GLU A 178 -16.89 5.07 -3.19
N PRO A 179 -15.57 4.94 -3.41
CA PRO A 179 -14.77 5.94 -4.10
C PRO A 179 -15.16 6.08 -5.57
N SER A 180 -15.01 7.27 -6.15
CA SER A 180 -15.33 7.55 -7.56
C SER A 180 -14.41 6.88 -8.58
N MET A 181 -13.30 6.30 -8.13
CA MET A 181 -12.37 5.51 -8.92
C MET A 181 -11.67 4.49 -8.01
N PHE A 182 -11.13 3.42 -8.60
CA PHE A 182 -10.27 2.51 -7.85
C PHE A 182 -9.11 3.25 -7.20
N SER A 183 -8.87 2.94 -5.93
CA SER A 183 -7.68 3.38 -5.23
C SER A 183 -7.34 2.41 -4.11
N ILE A 184 -6.06 2.04 -4.02
CA ILE A 184 -5.58 1.09 -3.01
C ILE A 184 -5.79 1.62 -1.57
N ASN A 185 -5.76 2.93 -1.36
CA ASN A 185 -5.79 3.55 -0.03
C ASN A 185 -7.09 4.32 0.29
N GLN A 186 -7.97 4.59 -0.69
CA GLN A 186 -9.17 5.41 -0.44
C GLN A 186 -10.43 4.59 -0.10
N TYR A 187 -10.51 3.31 -0.50
CA TYR A 187 -11.71 2.52 -0.21
C TYR A 187 -11.71 2.03 1.25
N PHE A 188 -12.33 2.82 2.13
CA PHE A 188 -12.21 2.66 3.59
C PHE A 188 -12.60 1.27 4.09
N ILE A 189 -13.78 0.75 3.73
CA ILE A 189 -14.23 -0.59 4.16
C ILE A 189 -13.24 -1.68 3.76
N CYS A 190 -12.60 -1.58 2.59
CA CYS A 190 -11.57 -2.52 2.16
C CYS A 190 -10.36 -2.48 3.11
N ASN A 191 -9.85 -1.29 3.41
CA ASN A 191 -8.71 -1.13 4.31
C ASN A 191 -9.04 -1.52 5.76
N TYR A 192 -10.28 -1.29 6.20
CA TYR A 192 -10.74 -1.68 7.53
C TYR A 192 -10.90 -3.20 7.66
N LEU A 193 -11.53 -3.87 6.70
CA LEU A 193 -11.62 -5.34 6.69
C LEU A 193 -10.23 -5.98 6.60
N TYR A 194 -9.30 -5.39 5.84
CA TYR A 194 -7.91 -5.85 5.80
C TYR A 194 -7.21 -5.71 7.17
N LEU A 195 -7.40 -4.58 7.87
CA LEU A 195 -6.91 -4.41 9.25
C LEU A 195 -7.49 -5.49 10.17
N LEU A 196 -8.82 -5.65 10.21
CA LEU A 196 -9.48 -6.63 11.07
C LEU A 196 -8.99 -8.06 10.82
N SER A 197 -8.79 -8.43 9.55
CA SER A 197 -8.23 -9.72 9.14
C SER A 197 -6.82 -9.93 9.71
N ASN A 198 -5.96 -8.91 9.61
CA ASN A 198 -4.59 -8.97 10.11
C ASN A 198 -4.52 -9.02 11.63
N VAL A 199 -5.35 -8.23 12.32
CA VAL A 199 -5.40 -8.22 13.79
C VAL A 199 -5.92 -9.56 14.32
N TYR A 200 -6.95 -10.12 13.70
CA TYR A 200 -7.45 -11.44 14.07
C TYR A 200 -6.36 -12.52 13.92
N ALA A 201 -5.60 -12.48 12.83
CA ALA A 201 -4.49 -13.40 12.58
C ALA A 201 -3.31 -13.23 13.56
N LEU A 202 -3.16 -12.06 14.18
CA LEU A 202 -2.17 -11.82 15.25
C LEU A 202 -2.62 -12.41 16.60
N GLY A 203 -3.89 -12.82 16.73
CA GLY A 203 -4.39 -13.57 17.88
C GLY A 203 -4.83 -12.72 19.08
N PHE A 204 -5.05 -11.41 18.90
CA PHE A 204 -5.57 -10.53 19.95
C PHE A 204 -6.83 -9.79 19.49
N PHE A 205 -7.70 -9.46 20.44
CA PHE A 205 -8.97 -8.76 20.18
C PHE A 205 -9.98 -9.55 19.31
N ASN A 206 -9.74 -10.83 19.05
CA ASN A 206 -10.52 -11.69 18.15
C ASN A 206 -12.02 -11.76 18.48
N TYR A 207 -12.39 -11.83 19.77
CA TYR A 207 -13.80 -11.84 20.20
C TYR A 207 -14.52 -10.56 19.76
N LYS A 208 -13.93 -9.39 20.03
CA LYS A 208 -14.52 -8.11 19.67
C LYS A 208 -14.55 -7.91 18.15
N ILE A 209 -13.51 -8.32 17.43
CA ILE A 209 -13.50 -8.33 15.95
C ILE A 209 -14.65 -9.18 15.40
N THR A 210 -14.91 -10.35 15.98
CA THR A 210 -16.02 -11.21 15.55
C THR A 210 -17.36 -10.49 15.68
N LYS A 211 -17.57 -9.77 16.79
CA LYS A 211 -18.76 -8.94 17.03
C LYS A 211 -18.88 -7.75 16.10
N ILE A 212 -17.78 -7.04 15.83
CA ILE A 212 -17.73 -5.95 14.84
C ILE A 212 -18.17 -6.48 13.47
N LEU A 213 -17.64 -7.64 13.05
CA LEU A 213 -18.02 -8.26 11.78
C LEU A 213 -19.51 -8.65 11.74
N ASP A 214 -20.07 -9.18 12.84
CA ASP A 214 -21.51 -9.47 12.92
C ASP A 214 -22.34 -8.18 12.75
N GLU A 215 -21.91 -7.09 13.39
CA GLU A 215 -22.62 -5.81 13.39
C GLU A 215 -22.57 -5.10 12.04
N ILE A 216 -21.41 -5.09 11.36
CA ILE A 216 -21.27 -4.39 10.07
C ILE A 216 -21.86 -5.19 8.90
N TYR A 217 -22.08 -6.50 9.06
CA TYR A 217 -22.48 -7.38 7.96
C TYR A 217 -23.77 -6.93 7.24
N PRO A 218 -24.88 -6.56 7.92
CA PRO A 218 -26.10 -6.13 7.22
C PRO A 218 -25.86 -4.95 6.27
N LYS A 219 -25.03 -3.98 6.69
CA LYS A 219 -24.68 -2.83 5.86
C LYS A 219 -23.74 -3.24 4.72
N LEU A 220 -22.74 -4.06 5.01
CA LEU A 220 -21.81 -4.59 4.01
C LEU A 220 -22.54 -5.42 2.93
N ALA A 221 -23.47 -6.29 3.32
CA ALA A 221 -24.25 -7.12 2.41
C ALA A 221 -25.19 -6.30 1.52
N SER A 222 -25.49 -5.05 1.91
CA SER A 222 -26.23 -4.06 1.13
C SER A 222 -25.33 -3.16 0.29
N THR A 223 -24.01 -3.21 0.50
CA THR A 223 -23.04 -2.52 -0.35
C THR A 223 -22.86 -3.33 -1.62
N TYR A 224 -23.08 -2.70 -2.76
CA TYR A 224 -22.81 -3.30 -4.06
C TYR A 224 -22.15 -2.21 -4.92
N PRO A 225 -20.80 -2.23 -5.04
CA PRO A 225 -20.08 -1.17 -5.73
C PRO A 225 -20.56 -1.02 -7.18
N PHE A 226 -20.74 0.21 -7.64
CA PHE A 226 -21.06 0.53 -9.02
C PHE A 226 -19.89 0.18 -9.94
N LEU A 227 -18.68 0.61 -9.58
CA LEU A 227 -17.46 0.28 -10.32
C LEU A 227 -17.08 -1.19 -10.11
N GLN A 228 -16.88 -1.91 -11.20
CA GLN A 228 -16.45 -3.31 -11.16
C GLN A 228 -15.06 -3.46 -10.57
N THR A 229 -14.18 -2.46 -10.72
CA THR A 229 -12.87 -2.39 -10.07
C THR A 229 -12.98 -2.31 -8.55
N ASN A 230 -13.87 -1.47 -8.01
CA ASN A 230 -14.15 -1.42 -6.58
C ASN A 230 -14.81 -2.71 -6.09
N ARG A 231 -15.66 -3.33 -6.91
CA ARG A 231 -16.25 -4.66 -6.63
C ARG A 231 -15.16 -5.73 -6.52
N LEU A 232 -14.19 -5.72 -7.44
CA LEU A 232 -13.04 -6.63 -7.42
C LEU A 232 -12.12 -6.37 -6.21
N GLN A 233 -11.90 -5.11 -5.83
CA GLN A 233 -11.13 -4.76 -4.64
C GLN A 233 -11.82 -5.30 -3.37
N LEU A 234 -13.14 -5.06 -3.25
CA LEU A 234 -13.91 -5.53 -2.10
C LEU A 234 -13.97 -7.06 -2.04
N LEU A 235 -14.19 -7.72 -3.17
CA LEU A 235 -14.12 -9.18 -3.28
C LEU A 235 -12.78 -9.69 -2.75
N SER A 236 -11.67 -9.10 -3.20
CA SER A 236 -10.32 -9.55 -2.84
C SER A 236 -10.07 -9.49 -1.33
N VAL A 237 -10.57 -8.46 -0.64
CA VAL A 237 -10.44 -8.35 0.81
C VAL A 237 -11.40 -9.28 1.55
N VAL A 238 -12.63 -9.46 1.07
CA VAL A 238 -13.58 -10.41 1.68
C VAL A 238 -13.06 -11.84 1.56
N GLU A 239 -12.47 -12.21 0.42
CA GLU A 239 -11.79 -13.50 0.26
C GLU A 239 -10.61 -13.63 1.22
N TYR A 240 -9.77 -12.61 1.34
CA TYR A 240 -8.67 -12.60 2.30
C TYR A 240 -9.16 -12.79 3.73
N LEU A 241 -10.22 -12.09 4.14
CA LEU A 241 -10.87 -12.23 5.44
C LEU A 241 -11.33 -13.67 5.67
N ASN A 242 -11.99 -14.29 4.69
CA ASN A 242 -12.45 -15.68 4.79
C ASN A 242 -11.29 -16.68 4.97
N THR A 243 -10.07 -16.36 4.51
CA THR A 243 -8.88 -17.19 4.80
C THR A 243 -8.41 -17.12 6.26
N LYS A 244 -8.87 -16.12 7.03
CA LYS A 244 -8.47 -15.87 8.42
C LYS A 244 -9.60 -16.15 9.41
N ILE A 245 -10.85 -15.88 9.00
CA ILE A 245 -12.03 -15.94 9.83
C ILE A 245 -13.13 -16.63 9.03
N GLU A 246 -13.46 -17.87 9.39
CA GLU A 246 -14.50 -18.64 8.70
C GLU A 246 -15.89 -18.08 9.04
N ARG A 247 -16.61 -17.58 8.01
CA ARG A 247 -17.94 -16.99 8.14
C ARG A 247 -18.78 -17.25 6.89
N ASP A 248 -19.81 -18.09 7.02
CA ASP A 248 -20.71 -18.45 5.90
C ASP A 248 -21.31 -17.24 5.19
N LEU A 249 -21.75 -16.24 5.96
CA LEU A 249 -22.37 -15.02 5.45
C LEU A 249 -21.42 -14.19 4.57
N TYR A 250 -20.12 -14.13 4.91
CA TYR A 250 -19.11 -13.43 4.13
C TYR A 250 -18.68 -14.24 2.90
N ALA A 251 -18.63 -15.58 3.01
CA ALA A 251 -18.40 -16.45 1.87
C ALA A 251 -19.52 -16.30 0.82
N GLN A 252 -20.79 -16.28 1.24
CA GLN A 252 -21.93 -16.02 0.35
C GLN A 252 -21.87 -14.63 -0.28
N TYR A 253 -21.46 -13.61 0.48
CA TYR A 253 -21.29 -12.27 -0.04
C TYR A 253 -20.19 -12.20 -1.12
N ALA A 254 -19.05 -12.88 -0.90
CA ALA A 254 -17.99 -13.00 -1.91
C ALA A 254 -18.48 -13.66 -3.21
N ILE A 255 -19.30 -14.71 -3.10
CA ILE A 255 -19.92 -15.37 -4.28
C ILE A 255 -20.77 -14.36 -5.05
N ARG A 256 -21.60 -13.56 -4.37
CA ARG A 256 -22.44 -12.53 -5.02
C ARG A 256 -21.60 -11.46 -5.72
N LEU A 257 -20.55 -10.95 -5.07
CA LEU A 257 -19.66 -9.96 -5.67
C LEU A 257 -19.00 -10.50 -6.95
N ARG A 258 -18.63 -11.78 -6.97
CA ARG A 258 -17.97 -12.41 -8.11
C ARG A 258 -18.87 -12.54 -9.34
N GLN A 259 -20.16 -12.77 -9.16
CA GLN A 259 -21.10 -13.08 -10.26
C GLN A 259 -21.16 -11.98 -11.33
N ASP A 260 -20.96 -10.72 -10.94
CA ASP A 260 -21.09 -9.56 -11.82
C ASP A 260 -19.76 -8.86 -12.08
N ILE A 261 -18.64 -9.59 -12.04
CA ILE A 261 -17.33 -9.06 -12.42
C ILE A 261 -16.99 -9.53 -13.84
N ASN A 262 -16.89 -8.58 -14.75
CA ASN A 262 -16.39 -8.78 -16.10
C ASN A 262 -14.97 -8.21 -16.20
N MET A 263 -13.98 -9.11 -16.24
CA MET A 263 -12.57 -8.73 -16.30
C MET A 263 -12.24 -7.93 -17.56
N ASP A 264 -12.79 -8.30 -18.73
CA ASP A 264 -12.59 -7.57 -19.97
C ASP A 264 -13.14 -6.15 -19.90
N TYR A 265 -14.29 -5.96 -19.23
CA TYR A 265 -14.86 -4.65 -18.99
C TYR A 265 -13.96 -3.81 -18.07
N ILE A 266 -13.52 -4.38 -16.93
CA ILE A 266 -12.59 -3.72 -16.00
C ILE A 266 -11.34 -3.25 -16.74
N ILE A 267 -10.73 -4.15 -17.51
CA ILE A 267 -9.46 -3.92 -18.19
C ILE A 267 -9.60 -2.85 -19.27
N ASN A 268 -10.65 -2.91 -20.09
CA ASN A 268 -10.76 -2.08 -21.28
C ASN A 268 -11.51 -0.76 -21.04
N ASN A 269 -12.40 -0.69 -20.04
CA ASN A 269 -13.27 0.46 -19.81
C ASN A 269 -12.95 1.22 -18.51
N GLU A 270 -12.72 0.52 -17.39
CA GLU A 270 -12.45 1.18 -16.10
C GLU A 270 -10.96 1.52 -15.94
N PHE A 271 -10.06 0.58 -16.24
CA PHE A 271 -8.64 0.83 -16.38
C PHE A 271 -8.30 1.30 -17.80
N LYS A 272 -8.74 2.51 -18.17
CA LYS A 272 -8.40 3.16 -19.45
C LYS A 272 -6.89 3.04 -19.75
N HIS A 273 -6.51 3.06 -21.04
CA HIS A 273 -5.16 2.69 -21.52
C HIS A 273 -3.97 3.18 -20.67
N ARG A 274 -4.02 4.40 -20.14
CA ARG A 274 -2.95 5.04 -19.32
C ARG A 274 -2.97 4.72 -17.83
N ASN A 275 -4.01 4.08 -17.31
CA ASN A 275 -4.18 3.90 -15.87
C ASN A 275 -3.39 2.68 -15.36
N LEU A 276 -2.05 2.83 -15.30
CA LEU A 276 -1.12 1.77 -14.89
C LEU A 276 -0.48 2.01 -13.51
N LEU A 277 -0.78 3.11 -12.82
CA LEU A 277 -0.14 3.43 -11.53
C LEU A 277 -0.50 2.42 -10.43
N LEU A 278 0.31 2.31 -9.38
CA LEU A 278 -0.02 1.42 -8.26
C LEU A 278 -1.12 1.98 -7.35
N ARG A 279 -1.27 3.31 -7.27
CA ARG A 279 -2.28 3.92 -6.42
C ARG A 279 -3.69 3.62 -6.92
N ASP A 280 -3.95 3.82 -8.20
CA ASP A 280 -5.28 3.93 -8.79
C ASP A 280 -5.41 3.23 -10.16
N GLY A 281 -4.42 2.42 -10.54
CA GLY A 281 -4.36 1.74 -11.85
C GLY A 281 -4.25 0.22 -11.79
N LEU A 282 -4.12 -0.36 -12.99
CA LEU A 282 -4.10 -1.80 -13.22
C LEU A 282 -3.00 -2.53 -12.44
N CYS A 283 -1.79 -1.96 -12.40
CA CYS A 283 -0.66 -2.52 -11.65
C CYS A 283 -0.93 -2.51 -10.14
N GLY A 284 -1.68 -1.51 -9.65
CA GLY A 284 -2.13 -1.43 -8.26
C GLY A 284 -3.10 -2.55 -7.90
N MET A 285 -4.10 -2.80 -8.74
CA MET A 285 -5.03 -3.91 -8.54
C MET A 285 -4.31 -5.27 -8.57
N TYR A 286 -3.38 -5.47 -9.51
CA TYR A 286 -2.54 -6.67 -9.55
C TYR A 286 -1.75 -6.85 -8.25
N LEU A 287 -1.03 -5.80 -7.81
CA LEU A 287 -0.26 -5.85 -6.56
C LEU A 287 -1.15 -6.18 -5.37
N PHE A 288 -2.32 -5.53 -5.29
CA PHE A 288 -3.28 -5.72 -4.22
C PHE A 288 -3.75 -7.19 -4.13
N GLN A 289 -4.15 -7.78 -5.25
CA GLN A 289 -4.57 -9.19 -5.27
C GLN A 289 -3.41 -10.14 -4.97
N ASN A 290 -2.23 -9.89 -5.54
CA ASN A 290 -1.07 -10.74 -5.32
C ASN A 290 -0.64 -10.77 -3.84
N VAL A 291 -0.64 -9.62 -3.17
CA VAL A 291 -0.31 -9.51 -1.74
C VAL A 291 -1.33 -10.22 -0.86
N LEU A 292 -2.63 -10.09 -1.17
CA LEU A 292 -3.70 -10.66 -0.35
C LEU A 292 -3.90 -12.15 -0.56
N LEU A 293 -3.97 -12.58 -1.82
CA LEU A 293 -4.45 -13.91 -2.21
C LEU A 293 -3.35 -14.80 -2.78
N LYS A 294 -2.15 -14.26 -3.08
CA LYS A 294 -1.06 -14.94 -3.80
C LYS A 294 -1.45 -15.51 -5.15
N ASN A 295 -2.59 -15.09 -5.68
CA ASN A 295 -3.11 -15.44 -6.98
C ASN A 295 -3.98 -14.27 -7.46
N THR A 296 -3.82 -13.86 -8.70
CA THR A 296 -4.59 -12.77 -9.29
C THR A 296 -5.60 -13.32 -10.29
N GLN A 297 -6.74 -12.63 -10.38
CA GLN A 297 -7.73 -12.89 -11.44
C GLN A 297 -7.37 -12.14 -12.72
N LEU A 298 -6.37 -11.23 -12.68
CA LEU A 298 -5.94 -10.42 -13.82
C LEU A 298 -4.95 -11.19 -14.70
N PRO A 299 -5.10 -11.16 -16.04
CA PRO A 299 -4.14 -11.81 -16.93
C PRO A 299 -2.77 -11.12 -16.92
N GLU A 300 -1.76 -11.78 -16.34
CA GLU A 300 -0.39 -11.27 -16.23
C GLU A 300 0.26 -10.91 -17.57
N SER A 301 -0.01 -11.69 -18.61
CA SER A 301 0.47 -11.43 -19.98
C SER A 301 -0.08 -10.13 -20.54
N LEU A 302 -1.35 -9.83 -20.28
CA LEU A 302 -1.98 -8.60 -20.70
C LEU A 302 -1.45 -7.39 -19.93
N ILE A 303 -1.27 -7.52 -18.61
CA ILE A 303 -0.67 -6.45 -17.80
C ILE A 303 0.72 -6.14 -18.35
N SER A 304 1.54 -7.18 -18.57
CA SER A 304 2.88 -7.05 -19.14
C SER A 304 2.83 -6.32 -20.49
N HIS A 305 1.96 -6.76 -21.40
CA HIS A 305 1.78 -6.14 -22.71
C HIS A 305 1.38 -4.65 -22.60
N ARG A 306 0.43 -4.33 -21.73
CA ARG A 306 0.01 -2.93 -21.51
C ARG A 306 1.15 -2.08 -20.96
N ILE A 307 1.97 -2.63 -20.06
CA ILE A 307 3.17 -1.94 -19.59
C ILE A 307 4.13 -1.72 -20.75
N ILE A 308 4.46 -2.76 -21.54
CA ILE A 308 5.44 -2.68 -22.64
C ILE A 308 4.98 -1.73 -23.75
N TYR A 309 3.68 -1.61 -24.06
CA TYR A 309 3.23 -0.81 -25.20
C TYR A 309 2.49 0.47 -24.80
N SER A 310 2.56 0.87 -23.53
CA SER A 310 1.93 2.09 -23.04
C SER A 310 2.52 3.35 -23.71
N ASP A 311 1.67 4.32 -23.99
CA ASP A 311 2.07 5.67 -24.40
C ASP A 311 2.59 6.52 -23.22
N LEU A 312 2.49 6.02 -21.98
CA LEU A 312 3.10 6.65 -20.80
C LEU A 312 4.60 6.88 -20.99
N TRP A 313 5.31 5.96 -21.64
CA TRP A 313 6.75 6.09 -21.88
C TRP A 313 7.07 7.28 -22.78
N ASP A 314 6.30 7.48 -23.86
CA ASP A 314 6.58 8.55 -24.83
C ASP A 314 6.36 9.94 -24.23
N ASN A 315 5.29 10.13 -23.47
CA ASN A 315 4.97 11.42 -22.84
C ASN A 315 5.96 11.78 -21.73
N THR A 316 6.52 10.77 -21.06
CA THR A 316 7.55 10.96 -20.03
C THR A 316 8.80 11.62 -20.62
N TYR A 317 9.27 11.17 -21.78
CA TYR A 317 10.55 11.62 -22.34
C TYR A 317 10.44 12.73 -23.40
N LYS A 318 9.32 12.84 -24.14
CA LYS A 318 9.18 13.82 -25.23
C LYS A 318 8.84 15.24 -24.77
N GLU A 319 8.14 15.41 -23.64
CA GLU A 319 7.67 16.74 -23.21
C GLU A 319 8.52 17.42 -22.12
N GLN A 320 9.58 16.79 -21.61
CA GLN A 320 10.36 17.27 -20.43
C GLN A 320 9.50 17.59 -19.19
N LYS A 321 8.24 17.13 -19.13
CA LYS A 321 7.32 17.33 -18.00
C LYS A 321 7.35 16.15 -17.02
N ILE A 322 8.52 15.63 -16.70
CA ILE A 322 8.63 14.68 -15.59
C ILE A 322 8.62 15.50 -14.31
N SER A 323 7.45 15.68 -13.71
CA SER A 323 7.33 16.24 -12.37
C SER A 323 7.81 15.22 -11.34
N ASP A 324 8.26 15.67 -10.17
CA ASP A 324 8.68 14.78 -9.07
C ASP A 324 7.60 13.74 -8.68
N SER A 325 6.33 14.02 -8.93
CA SER A 325 5.22 13.08 -8.69
C SER A 325 5.22 11.86 -9.63
N SER A 326 5.82 11.98 -10.81
CA SER A 326 5.78 10.95 -11.87
C SER A 326 6.87 9.89 -11.77
N ILE A 327 7.83 10.05 -10.85
CA ILE A 327 8.89 9.06 -10.59
C ILE A 327 8.58 8.14 -9.38
N GLY A 328 7.60 8.52 -8.55
CA GLY A 328 7.26 7.85 -7.29
C GLY A 328 6.83 6.38 -7.44
N LEU A 329 6.82 5.66 -6.32
CA LEU A 329 6.47 4.24 -6.29
C LEU A 329 4.99 4.01 -6.56
N PHE A 330 4.09 4.73 -5.89
CA PHE A 330 2.65 4.54 -6.09
C PHE A 330 2.04 5.47 -7.12
N THR A 331 2.64 6.65 -7.29
CA THR A 331 2.12 7.71 -8.18
C THR A 331 2.91 7.85 -9.48
N GLY A 332 3.92 7.01 -9.71
CA GLY A 332 4.84 7.17 -10.82
C GLY A 332 5.35 5.87 -11.44
N ILE A 333 6.35 6.03 -12.28
CA ILE A 333 6.87 4.99 -13.19
C ILE A 333 7.65 3.90 -12.44
N SER A 334 8.31 4.23 -11.32
CA SER A 334 9.11 3.24 -10.60
C SER A 334 8.28 2.05 -10.12
N GLY A 335 7.03 2.27 -9.67
CA GLY A 335 6.13 1.17 -9.33
C GLY A 335 5.69 0.33 -10.51
N ILE A 336 5.44 0.97 -11.66
CA ILE A 336 5.10 0.26 -12.90
C ILE A 336 6.24 -0.68 -13.30
N ILE A 337 7.49 -0.19 -13.23
CA ILE A 337 8.67 -1.00 -13.53
C ILE A 337 8.80 -2.17 -12.55
N LEU A 338 8.61 -1.95 -11.24
CA LEU A 338 8.68 -3.05 -10.26
C LEU A 338 7.63 -4.14 -10.53
N ILE A 339 6.41 -3.76 -10.90
CA ILE A 339 5.39 -4.74 -11.27
C ILE A 339 5.79 -5.51 -12.53
N TYR A 340 6.34 -4.83 -13.54
CA TYR A 340 6.88 -5.52 -14.72
C TYR A 340 7.98 -6.53 -14.35
N MET A 341 8.95 -6.15 -13.53
CA MET A 341 9.99 -7.06 -13.07
C MET A 341 9.42 -8.25 -12.29
N ASN A 342 8.41 -8.01 -11.44
CA ASN A 342 7.75 -9.08 -10.70
C ASN A 342 7.02 -10.06 -11.64
N LEU A 343 6.29 -9.56 -12.64
CA LEU A 343 5.63 -10.38 -13.66
C LEU A 343 6.60 -11.21 -14.49
N LYS A 344 7.85 -10.75 -14.65
CA LYS A 344 8.91 -11.49 -15.34
C LYS A 344 9.69 -12.45 -14.41
N GLY A 345 9.31 -12.55 -13.13
CA GLY A 345 10.03 -13.36 -12.13
C GLY A 345 11.41 -12.83 -11.79
N GLU A 346 11.70 -11.56 -12.12
CA GLU A 346 13.01 -10.92 -11.90
C GLU A 346 13.15 -10.45 -10.44
N ILE A 347 12.02 -10.13 -9.78
CA ILE A 347 11.93 -9.81 -8.35
C ILE A 347 10.69 -10.44 -7.71
N GLU A 348 10.73 -10.61 -6.38
CA GLU A 348 9.59 -11.02 -5.57
C GLU A 348 9.15 -9.85 -4.68
N LEU A 349 7.98 -9.27 -4.99
CA LEU A 349 7.42 -8.15 -4.21
C LEU A 349 6.71 -8.64 -2.96
#